data_AF-A0A972DXM2-F1
#
_entry.id   AF-A0A972DXM2-F1
#
_cell.length_a   1.000
_cell.length_b   1.000
_cell.length_c   1.000
_cell.angle_alpha   90.00
_cell.angle_beta   90.00
_cell.angle_gamma   90.00
#
_symmetry.space_group_name_H-M   'P 1'
#
loop_
_entity.id
_entity.type
_entity.pdbx_description
1 polymer ?
#
loop_
_entity_poly.entity_id
_entity_poly.type
_entity_poly.pdbx_seq_one_letter_code
_entity_poly.pdbx_strand_id
1 'polypeptide(L)'
;MSLFDGKTLNGWHLMNGAQFVAQDGVLKLNGGHGWLRSDKEYSDFILRLEFRFMKPDQDGGVFLRSNMEGDDWPSRKYEVQCQN
;
A
#
# COMPACT_ATOMS: atom_id res chain seq x y z
N MET A 1 -17.89 3.29 -4.65
CA MET A 1 -16.75 4.04 -5.23
C MET A 1 -15.50 3.23 -4.97
N SER A 2 -14.60 3.08 -5.95
CA SER A 2 -13.34 2.34 -5.79
C SER A 2 -12.26 3.26 -5.21
N LEU A 3 -11.37 2.71 -4.38
CA LEU A 3 -10.20 3.44 -3.85
C LEU A 3 -9.11 3.61 -4.92
N PHE A 4 -9.00 2.68 -5.86
CA PHE A 4 -8.06 2.71 -6.97
C PHE A 4 -8.81 2.76 -8.31
N ASP A 5 -8.33 3.58 -9.23
CA ASP A 5 -8.96 3.80 -10.54
C ASP A 5 -8.55 2.75 -11.60
N GLY A 6 -7.62 1.85 -11.26
CA GLY A 6 -7.11 0.82 -12.16
C GLY A 6 -6.02 1.31 -13.13
N LYS A 7 -5.63 2.59 -13.09
CA LYS A 7 -4.87 3.23 -14.17
C LYS A 7 -3.73 4.11 -13.69
N THR A 8 -3.91 4.82 -12.59
CA THR A 8 -2.99 5.86 -12.13
C THR A 8 -2.79 5.82 -10.63
N LEU A 9 -1.73 6.47 -10.16
CA LEU A 9 -1.52 6.71 -8.73
C LEU A 9 -2.31 7.92 -8.20
N ASN A 10 -3.33 8.41 -8.93
CA ASN A 10 -4.16 9.50 -8.43
C ASN A 10 -4.84 9.09 -7.13
N GLY A 11 -4.72 9.93 -6.09
CA GLY A 11 -5.22 9.61 -4.76
C GLY A 11 -4.26 8.77 -3.92
N TRP A 12 -3.04 8.51 -4.41
CA TRP A 12 -1.99 7.77 -3.71
C TRP A 12 -0.69 8.58 -3.60
N HIS A 13 0.02 8.38 -2.50
CA HIS A 13 1.29 9.02 -2.22
C HIS A 13 2.37 7.98 -1.91
N LEU A 14 3.51 8.09 -2.59
CA LEU A 14 4.70 7.29 -2.31
C LEU A 14 5.40 7.83 -1.06
N MET A 15 5.72 6.95 -0.14
CA MET A 15 6.45 7.29 1.08
C MET A 15 7.86 6.70 1.00
N ASN A 16 8.84 7.54 1.29
CA ASN A 16 10.26 7.21 1.29
C ASN A 16 10.76 6.70 -0.07
N GLY A 17 11.49 5.59 -0.09
CA GLY A 17 12.11 5.05 -1.31
C GLY A 17 11.22 4.09 -2.10
N ALA A 18 9.92 3.98 -1.78
CA ALA A 18 9.02 3.03 -2.42
C ALA A 18 8.85 3.34 -3.91
N GLN A 19 8.84 2.30 -4.75
CA GLN A 19 8.64 2.43 -6.19
C GLN A 19 7.38 1.68 -6.62
N PHE A 20 6.21 2.13 -6.17
CA PHE A 20 4.93 1.61 -6.68
C PHE A 20 4.60 2.21 -8.04
N VAL A 21 3.96 1.40 -8.88
CA VAL A 21 3.41 1.80 -10.18
C VAL A 21 1.98 1.30 -10.32
N ALA A 22 1.15 2.05 -11.04
CA ALA A 22 -0.11 1.53 -11.57
C ALA A 22 0.17 0.89 -12.93
N GLN A 23 0.05 -0.44 -13.00
CA GLN A 23 0.36 -1.22 -14.20
C GLN A 23 -0.62 -2.39 -14.30
N ASP A 24 -1.13 -2.68 -15.50
CA ASP A 24 -2.02 -3.81 -15.79
C ASP A 24 -3.23 -3.93 -14.85
N GLY A 25 -3.83 -2.79 -14.47
CA GLY A 25 -5.00 -2.77 -13.61
C GLY A 25 -4.72 -2.98 -12.12
N VAL A 26 -3.45 -3.01 -11.70
CA VAL A 26 -3.05 -3.21 -10.30
C VAL A 26 -2.05 -2.16 -9.80
N LEU A 27 -2.00 -1.98 -8.49
CA LEU A 27 -0.89 -1.33 -7.81
C LEU A 27 0.21 -2.38 -7.61
N LYS A 28 1.38 -2.15 -8.20
CA LYS A 28 2.51 -3.08 -8.19
C LYS A 28 3.71 -2.41 -7.55
N LEU A 29 4.26 -3.05 -6.52
CA LEU A 29 5.58 -2.68 -6.01
C LEU A 29 6.65 -3.09 -7.04
N ASN A 30 7.41 -2.12 -7.52
CA ASN A 30 8.45 -2.29 -8.54
C ASN A 30 9.87 -2.14 -7.97
N GLY A 31 10.01 -2.20 -6.63
CA GLY A 31 11.28 -2.09 -5.92
C GLY A 31 11.29 -0.97 -4.88
N GLY A 32 12.46 -0.75 -4.30
CA GLY A 32 12.66 0.24 -3.24
C GLY A 32 12.13 -0.19 -1.88
N HIS A 33 12.38 0.65 -0.87
CA HIS A 33 11.97 0.46 0.51
C HIS A 33 11.06 1.62 0.95
N GLY A 34 9.93 1.30 1.57
CA GLY A 34 8.89 2.25 1.96
C GLY A 34 7.49 1.72 1.66
N TRP A 35 6.50 2.61 1.65
CA TRP A 35 5.10 2.23 1.46
C TRP A 35 4.33 3.19 0.55
N LEU A 36 3.13 2.76 0.15
CA LEU A 36 2.16 3.57 -0.58
C LEU A 36 0.97 3.85 0.34
N ARG A 37 0.49 5.09 0.37
CA ARG A 37 -0.69 5.48 1.18
C ARG A 37 -1.74 6.16 0.33
N SER A 38 -3.00 6.15 0.76
CA SER A 38 -4.02 7.03 0.21
C SER A 38 -3.76 8.48 0.62
N ASP A 39 -4.06 9.43 -0.26
CA ASP A 39 -4.00 10.87 0.05
C ASP A 39 -5.00 11.25 1.13
N LYS A 40 -6.17 10.61 1.10
CA LYS A 40 -7.25 10.80 2.06
C LYS A 40 -7.07 9.93 3.28
N GLU A 41 -7.54 10.43 4.41
CA GLU A 41 -7.73 9.69 5.65
C GLU A 41 -9.16 9.19 5.77
N TYR A 42 -9.33 8.04 6.42
CA TYR A 42 -10.62 7.38 6.59
C TYR A 42 -10.80 6.96 8.06
N SER A 43 -11.94 7.28 8.66
CA SER A 43 -12.27 6.90 10.04
C SER A 43 -12.89 5.51 10.12
N ASP A 44 -14.12 5.37 9.63
CA ASP A 44 -14.91 4.14 9.64
C ASP A 44 -15.11 3.65 8.22
N PHE A 45 -14.63 2.45 7.94
CA PHE A 45 -14.66 1.90 6.58
C PHE A 45 -14.70 0.38 6.60
N ILE A 46 -15.19 -0.19 5.50
CA ILE A 46 -14.98 -1.59 5.13
C ILE A 46 -14.04 -1.58 3.94
N LEU A 47 -12.85 -2.15 4.11
CA LEU A 47 -11.87 -2.30 3.04
C LEU A 47 -11.98 -3.70 2.43
N ARG A 48 -12.15 -3.75 1.11
CA ARG A 48 -12.06 -4.98 0.32
C ARG A 48 -10.96 -4.79 -0.71
N LEU A 49 -10.00 -5.72 -0.73
CA LEU A 49 -8.90 -5.75 -1.67
C LEU A 49 -8.50 -7.20 -1.96
N GLU A 50 -7.79 -7.38 -3.06
CA GLU A 50 -7.09 -8.61 -3.41
C GLU A 50 -5.61 -8.27 -3.56
N PHE A 51 -4.74 -9.19 -3.16
CA PHE A 51 -3.30 -9.05 -3.33
C PHE A 51 -2.71 -10.39 -3.74
N ARG A 52 -1.49 -10.36 -4.29
CA ARG A 52 -0.70 -11.55 -4.57
C ARG A 52 0.79 -11.22 -4.46
N PHE A 53 1.56 -12.18 -4.01
CA PHE A 53 3.01 -12.13 -4.11
C PHE A 53 3.45 -12.70 -5.46
N MET A 54 4.46 -12.06 -6.05
CA MET A 54 5.00 -12.45 -7.37
C MET A 54 6.16 -13.45 -7.26
N LYS A 55 6.66 -13.70 -6.05
CA LYS A 55 7.82 -14.54 -5.71
C LYS A 55 7.51 -15.33 -4.43
N PRO A 56 8.20 -16.44 -4.15
CA PRO A 56 8.12 -17.13 -2.86
C PRO A 56 8.82 -16.33 -1.75
N ASP A 57 8.50 -16.65 -0.50
CA ASP A 57 9.14 -16.13 0.72
C ASP A 57 9.12 -14.59 0.78
N GLN A 58 7.95 -13.99 0.50
CA GLN A 58 7.76 -12.55 0.54
C GLN A 58 6.97 -12.13 1.78
N ASP A 59 7.29 -10.94 2.26
CA ASP A 59 6.67 -10.31 3.42
C ASP A 59 6.17 -8.92 3.03
N GLY A 60 4.98 -8.57 3.49
CA GLY A 60 4.38 -7.25 3.34
C GLY A 60 3.05 -7.16 4.07
N GLY A 61 2.34 -6.06 3.89
CA GLY A 61 1.10 -5.88 4.62
C GLY A 61 0.26 -4.71 4.15
N VAL A 62 -0.94 -4.64 4.71
CA VAL A 62 -1.85 -3.51 4.54
C VAL A 62 -1.87 -2.74 5.86
N PHE A 63 -1.40 -1.48 5.81
CA PHE A 63 -1.37 -0.61 6.97
C PHE A 63 -2.69 0.16 7.10
N LEU A 64 -3.24 0.16 8.31
CA LEU A 64 -4.49 0.82 8.66
C LEU A 64 -4.25 1.80 9.82
N ARG A 65 -4.94 2.94 9.78
CA ARG A 65 -4.83 4.00 10.80
C ARG A 65 -3.37 4.36 11.09
N SER A 66 -2.56 4.46 10.03
CA SER A 66 -1.14 4.74 10.14
C SER A 66 -0.87 6.25 10.22
N ASN A 67 0.20 6.63 10.90
CA ASN A 67 0.77 7.98 10.76
C ASN A 67 1.59 8.10 9.46
N MET A 68 2.19 9.27 9.26
CA MET A 68 3.02 9.59 8.08
C MET A 68 4.52 9.43 8.34
N GLU A 69 4.92 9.05 9.55
CA GLU A 69 6.32 8.92 9.96
C GLU A 69 6.77 7.46 9.87
N GLY A 70 8.07 7.24 9.69
CA GLY A 70 8.68 5.91 9.61
C GLY A 70 9.64 5.80 8.42
N ASP A 71 10.45 4.74 8.41
CA ASP A 71 11.48 4.52 7.38
C ASP A 71 10.98 3.49 6.35
N ASP A 72 11.04 2.21 6.67
CA ASP A 72 10.57 1.17 5.74
C ASP A 72 9.04 0.97 5.81
N TRP A 73 8.44 1.31 6.96
CA TRP A 73 7.00 1.22 7.22
C TRP A 73 6.57 2.31 8.22
N PRO A 74 5.26 2.62 8.33
CA PRO A 74 4.80 3.61 9.29
C PRO A 74 5.17 3.22 10.74
N SER A 75 5.58 4.20 11.53
CA SER A 75 6.02 3.98 12.92
C SER A 75 4.84 3.70 13.86
N ARG A 76 3.64 4.20 13.54
CA ARG A 76 2.38 3.87 14.23
C ARG A 76 1.35 3.41 13.22
N LYS A 77 0.81 2.20 13.42
CA LYS A 77 -0.14 1.57 12.51
C LYS A 77 -0.79 0.34 13.15
N TYR A 78 -1.93 -0.05 12.63
CA TYR A 78 -2.33 -1.46 12.60
C TYR A 78 -1.90 -2.06 11.28
N GLU A 79 -1.59 -3.35 11.28
CA GLU A 79 -1.14 -4.06 10.09
C GLU A 79 -1.93 -5.35 9.92
N VAL A 80 -2.48 -5.53 8.72
CA VAL A 80 -2.93 -6.84 8.26
C VAL A 80 -1.74 -7.47 7.56
N GLN A 81 -1.05 -8.35 8.29
CA GLN A 81 0.16 -9.01 7.80
C GLN A 81 -0.16 -9.97 6.66
N CYS A 82 0.69 -9.95 5.63
CA CYS A 82 0.57 -10.79 4.45
C CYS A 82 1.93 -11.44 4.17
N GLN A 83 1.96 -12.76 4.02
CA GLN A 83 3.20 -13.49 3.73
C GLN A 83 2.88 -14.75 2.92
N ASN A 84 3.86 -15.28 2.15
CA ASN A 84 3.71 -16.52 1.39
C ASN A 84 4.93 -17.43 1.38
#